data_AF-A0A441TNJ2-F1
#
_entry.id   AF-A0A441TNJ2-F1
#
_cell.length_a   1.000
_cell.length_b   1.000
_cell.length_c   1.000
_cell.angle_alpha   90.00
_cell.angle_beta   90.00
_cell.angle_gamma   90.00
#
_symmetry.space_group_name_H-M   'P 1'
#
loop_
_entity.id
_entity.type
_entity.pdbx_description
1 polymer ?
#
loop_
_entity_poly.entity_id
_entity_poly.type
_entity_poly.pdbx_seq_one_letter_code
_entity_poly.pdbx_strand_id
1 'polypeptide(L)'
;MVLWHRLNGQAWWMLGLICLASFLVMEHAAFAANTKKSAPDLGPTMRFVVVRSSAPGCEPTCPEWISAEGSIVAATPALFKRTLKALGGRKLPVVVDSPGGNVEAALALGRLLRKNKLDIAVGKTRFTGCQPDAEDCKENDGKGARYFGNAYASGAICNSACPLMLAGGIRRVVGQWAFLGVHQITTTYIKTKLQYRTTYRVVGGKKKILSKKIVGRKNAGSYKTYEMSKSVEKRLAAYLNEMGVGLAVLKTMKNTPASSIQQLAPYDMLQAKLVTSLDAVDLLTAPTLCNTDPVAANCREIPAPAGDVVAYAKPAPATPVEPQTAQRTDVGDMRFVLVRGRSFLCDPNCPEWISAEGTISAQTPERLRQLLDTIGDRRLPVVINSPGGDVLGALAAGRLIRERKLDVAVARTDFIGCEPGNADCAARDGVYVGLTIDASGACGAACPIMLAGGIRRLVGPRAQLTVHSMGLEQRVKTYLRDMAVGPGLLAAMRSVPAPRHRQLEPEMMLKVGLTTGLESVDEFTGPTICKSQPMPGNCRVVSTSEVQAEAPVKL
;
A
#
# COMPACT_ATOMS: atom_id res chain seq x y z
N MET A 1 -50.22 -50.08 -68.84
CA MET A 1 -50.19 -51.36 -68.08
C MET A 1 -48.77 -51.56 -67.59
N VAL A 2 -48.57 -52.25 -66.45
CA VAL A 2 -47.34 -52.32 -65.62
C VAL A 2 -47.36 -51.17 -64.59
N LEU A 3 -47.98 -51.30 -63.42
CA LEU A 3 -47.80 -52.24 -62.29
C LEU A 3 -46.38 -52.18 -61.72
N TRP A 4 -46.22 -51.69 -60.49
CA TRP A 4 -45.27 -52.25 -59.52
C TRP A 4 -45.51 -51.78 -58.08
N HIS A 5 -45.87 -52.77 -57.27
CA HIS A 5 -45.60 -53.02 -55.86
C HIS A 5 -45.29 -51.88 -54.86
N ARG A 6 -46.19 -51.82 -53.86
CA ARG A 6 -45.88 -51.44 -52.47
C ARG A 6 -44.83 -52.38 -51.86
N LEU A 7 -43.87 -51.82 -51.12
CA LEU A 7 -43.24 -52.46 -49.96
C LEU A 7 -42.65 -51.44 -48.96
N ASN A 8 -43.08 -51.60 -47.70
CA ASN A 8 -42.50 -51.23 -46.39
C ASN A 8 -41.94 -49.81 -46.15
N GLY A 9 -42.51 -48.95 -45.30
CA GLY A 9 -43.48 -49.13 -44.20
C GLY A 9 -42.92 -48.80 -42.81
N GLN A 10 -41.59 -48.93 -42.60
CA GLN A 10 -40.98 -48.72 -41.28
C GLN A 10 -39.71 -47.86 -41.28
N ALA A 11 -39.07 -47.62 -42.43
CA ALA A 11 -37.83 -46.85 -42.50
C ALA A 11 -38.03 -45.33 -42.67
N TRP A 12 -39.22 -44.88 -43.11
CA TRP A 12 -39.47 -43.46 -43.39
C TRP A 12 -40.12 -42.68 -42.25
N TRP A 13 -40.69 -43.36 -41.25
CA TRP A 13 -41.17 -42.71 -40.03
C TRP A 13 -40.02 -42.30 -39.08
N MET A 14 -38.86 -42.97 -39.14
CA MET A 14 -37.71 -42.66 -38.30
C MET A 14 -36.86 -41.49 -38.81
N LEU A 15 -36.86 -41.20 -40.12
CA LEU A 15 -36.10 -40.08 -40.68
C LEU A 15 -36.85 -38.73 -40.60
N GLY A 16 -38.18 -38.74 -40.62
CA GLY A 16 -38.99 -37.53 -40.40
C GLY A 16 -39.00 -37.04 -38.94
N LEU A 17 -38.86 -37.96 -37.98
CA LEU A 17 -38.80 -37.65 -36.54
C LEU A 17 -37.42 -37.11 -36.11
N ILE A 18 -36.34 -37.48 -36.81
CA ILE A 18 -34.99 -36.97 -36.50
C ILE A 18 -34.80 -35.54 -37.00
N CYS A 19 -35.41 -35.14 -38.13
CA CYS A 19 -35.35 -33.75 -38.59
C CYS A 19 -36.31 -32.80 -37.84
N LEU A 20 -37.41 -33.26 -37.25
CA LEU A 20 -38.30 -32.43 -36.41
C LEU A 20 -37.90 -32.39 -34.93
N ALA A 21 -37.18 -33.40 -34.41
CA ALA A 21 -36.56 -33.34 -33.08
C ALA A 21 -35.29 -32.48 -33.04
N SER A 22 -34.63 -32.25 -34.19
CA SER A 22 -33.47 -31.36 -34.31
C SER A 22 -33.84 -29.88 -34.30
N PHE A 23 -35.10 -29.53 -34.56
CA PHE A 23 -35.60 -28.14 -34.51
C PHE A 23 -36.31 -27.77 -33.20
N LEU A 24 -36.54 -28.72 -32.27
CA LEU A 24 -37.17 -28.45 -30.96
C LEU A 24 -36.22 -28.47 -29.74
N VAL A 25 -34.93 -28.75 -29.93
CA VAL A 25 -33.91 -28.64 -28.86
C VAL A 25 -33.09 -27.33 -28.96
N MET A 26 -33.24 -26.55 -30.02
CA MET A 26 -32.54 -25.25 -30.17
C MET A 26 -33.32 -24.02 -29.65
N GLU A 27 -34.52 -24.17 -29.08
CA GLU A 27 -35.25 -23.03 -28.49
C GLU A 27 -35.01 -22.81 -26.98
N HIS A 28 -34.31 -23.70 -26.29
CA HIS A 28 -34.03 -23.57 -24.85
C HIS A 28 -32.60 -23.13 -24.50
N ALA A 29 -31.75 -22.83 -25.48
CA ALA A 29 -30.38 -22.33 -25.24
C ALA A 29 -30.15 -20.85 -25.64
N ALA A 30 -31.16 -20.16 -26.20
CA ALA A 30 -31.01 -18.77 -26.66
C ALA A 30 -31.30 -17.69 -25.58
N PHE A 31 -31.59 -18.08 -24.33
CA PHE A 31 -31.86 -17.15 -23.22
C PHE A 31 -30.81 -17.22 -22.10
N ALA A 32 -29.52 -17.19 -22.46
CA ALA A 32 -28.44 -16.93 -21.49
C ALA A 32 -27.38 -15.93 -21.99
N ALA A 33 -27.62 -15.25 -23.10
CA ALA A 33 -26.68 -14.30 -23.69
C ALA A 33 -27.33 -12.92 -23.84
N ASN A 34 -27.39 -12.17 -22.72
CA ASN A 34 -27.26 -10.70 -22.65
C ASN A 34 -27.91 -10.18 -21.39
N THR A 35 -27.14 -10.10 -20.30
CA THR A 35 -27.28 -9.05 -19.29
C THR A 35 -26.01 -8.96 -18.42
N LYS A 36 -24.82 -8.91 -19.04
CA LYS A 36 -23.68 -8.26 -18.36
C LYS A 36 -23.82 -6.75 -18.60
N LYS A 37 -24.78 -6.12 -17.91
CA LYS A 37 -24.78 -4.66 -17.80
C LYS A 37 -23.74 -4.34 -16.74
N SER A 38 -22.58 -3.89 -17.20
CA SER A 38 -21.33 -3.78 -16.47
C SER A 38 -21.54 -3.14 -15.08
N ALA A 39 -21.15 -3.89 -14.04
CA ALA A 39 -20.72 -3.25 -12.81
C ALA A 39 -19.59 -2.27 -13.19
N PRO A 40 -19.44 -1.13 -12.50
CA PRO A 40 -18.27 -0.29 -12.71
C PRO A 40 -17.03 -1.18 -12.61
N ASP A 41 -16.19 -1.16 -13.65
CA ASP A 41 -14.92 -1.87 -13.67
C ASP A 41 -13.99 -1.15 -12.69
N LEU A 42 -13.98 -1.64 -11.45
CA LEU A 42 -13.16 -1.12 -10.37
C LEU A 42 -11.77 -1.78 -10.36
N GLY A 43 -11.40 -2.49 -11.44
CA GLY A 43 -10.16 -3.25 -11.56
C GLY A 43 -10.35 -4.76 -11.30
N PRO A 44 -9.25 -5.50 -11.14
CA PRO A 44 -9.29 -6.95 -10.97
C PRO A 44 -10.05 -7.35 -9.72
N THR A 45 -10.72 -8.51 -9.77
CA THR A 45 -11.42 -9.08 -8.63
C THR A 45 -10.45 -9.35 -7.48
N MET A 46 -10.87 -9.06 -6.25
CA MET A 46 -10.05 -9.25 -5.06
C MET A 46 -9.51 -10.68 -4.98
N ARG A 47 -8.18 -10.81 -4.94
CA ARG A 47 -7.45 -12.06 -4.75
C ARG A 47 -7.00 -12.19 -3.30
N PHE A 48 -6.81 -13.44 -2.85
CA PHE A 48 -6.23 -13.74 -1.55
C PHE A 48 -5.07 -14.71 -1.74
N VAL A 49 -3.87 -14.30 -1.31
CA VAL A 49 -2.68 -15.16 -1.32
C VAL A 49 -1.94 -15.05 0.00
N VAL A 50 -1.36 -16.17 0.44
CA VAL A 50 -0.51 -16.19 1.63
C VAL A 50 0.90 -15.81 1.22
N VAL A 51 1.46 -14.83 1.91
CA VAL A 51 2.77 -14.25 1.61
C VAL A 51 3.64 -14.37 2.83
N ARG A 52 4.88 -14.85 2.64
CA ARG A 52 5.93 -14.83 3.65
C ARG A 52 6.83 -13.62 3.43
N SER A 53 7.26 -12.99 4.51
CA SER A 53 8.19 -11.87 4.43
C SER A 53 9.47 -12.27 3.69
N SER A 54 9.90 -11.41 2.77
CA SER A 54 11.24 -11.43 2.18
C SER A 54 12.17 -10.36 2.78
N ALA A 55 11.73 -9.69 3.86
CA ALA A 55 12.55 -8.66 4.50
C ALA A 55 13.75 -9.29 5.22
N PRO A 56 14.93 -8.66 5.15
CA PRO A 56 16.12 -9.16 5.84
C PRO A 56 15.92 -9.14 7.36
N GLY A 57 16.47 -10.16 8.05
CA GLY A 57 16.53 -10.21 9.51
C GLY A 57 15.41 -11.02 10.20
N CYS A 58 14.56 -11.72 9.45
CA CYS A 58 13.61 -12.68 10.04
C CYS A 58 13.96 -14.16 9.80
N GLU A 59 14.89 -14.50 8.90
CA GLU A 59 15.21 -15.90 8.67
C GLU A 59 15.83 -16.56 9.93
N PRO A 60 15.49 -17.82 10.24
CA PRO A 60 14.65 -18.76 9.46
C PRO A 60 13.13 -18.61 9.71
N THR A 61 12.71 -17.77 10.65
CA THR A 61 11.32 -17.65 11.13
C THR A 61 10.72 -16.31 10.74
N CYS A 62 10.05 -16.26 9.58
CA CYS A 62 9.52 -15.00 9.03
C CYS A 62 8.01 -14.86 9.20
N PRO A 63 7.49 -13.62 9.32
CA PRO A 63 6.06 -13.38 9.43
C PRO A 63 5.37 -13.67 8.10
N GLU A 64 4.18 -14.23 8.18
CA GLU A 64 3.28 -14.48 7.06
C GLU A 64 1.99 -13.66 7.21
N TRP A 65 1.37 -13.29 6.10
CA TRP A 65 0.08 -12.60 6.05
C TRP A 65 -0.74 -13.03 4.84
N ILE A 66 -2.02 -12.66 4.81
CA ILE A 66 -2.89 -12.80 3.64
C ILE A 66 -2.89 -11.46 2.90
N SER A 67 -2.32 -11.39 1.70
CA SER A 67 -2.51 -10.26 0.78
C SER A 67 -3.92 -10.35 0.19
N ALA A 68 -4.74 -9.32 0.41
CA ALA A 68 -6.12 -9.20 -0.03
C ALA A 68 -6.28 -7.95 -0.93
N GLU A 69 -6.02 -8.09 -2.22
CA GLU A 69 -5.92 -6.93 -3.12
C GLU A 69 -6.88 -7.04 -4.30
N GLY A 70 -7.55 -5.93 -4.64
CA GLY A 70 -8.51 -5.82 -5.75
C GLY A 70 -9.94 -5.46 -5.32
N SER A 71 -10.88 -5.51 -6.26
CA SER A 71 -12.27 -5.12 -6.04
C SER A 71 -13.07 -6.18 -5.28
N ILE A 72 -13.89 -5.74 -4.33
CA ILE A 72 -14.80 -6.62 -3.59
C ILE A 72 -16.00 -6.95 -4.48
N VAL A 73 -16.16 -8.21 -4.87
CA VAL A 73 -17.29 -8.69 -5.68
C VAL A 73 -18.11 -9.72 -4.90
N ALA A 74 -19.28 -10.11 -5.42
CA ALA A 74 -20.17 -11.05 -4.73
C ALA A 74 -19.51 -12.40 -4.37
N ALA A 75 -18.54 -12.85 -5.17
CA ALA A 75 -17.81 -14.10 -4.96
C ALA A 75 -16.65 -13.98 -3.95
N THR A 76 -16.19 -12.77 -3.61
CA THR A 76 -15.02 -12.54 -2.74
C THR A 76 -15.13 -13.24 -1.37
N PRO A 77 -16.27 -13.24 -0.65
CA PRO A 77 -16.38 -13.95 0.64
C PRO A 77 -16.18 -15.46 0.52
N ALA A 78 -16.60 -16.07 -0.59
CA ALA A 78 -16.38 -17.50 -0.83
C ALA A 78 -14.91 -17.81 -1.08
N LEU A 79 -14.20 -16.94 -1.82
CA LEU A 79 -12.75 -17.06 -2.04
C LEU A 79 -11.98 -16.92 -0.72
N PHE A 80 -12.36 -15.95 0.13
CA PHE A 80 -11.73 -15.78 1.44
C PHE A 80 -11.94 -17.00 2.34
N LYS A 81 -13.17 -17.55 2.39
CA LYS A 81 -13.45 -18.80 3.13
C LYS A 81 -12.59 -19.97 2.65
N ARG A 82 -12.38 -20.13 1.34
CA ARG A 82 -11.49 -21.17 0.80
C ARG A 82 -10.05 -20.97 1.26
N THR A 83 -9.56 -19.73 1.23
CA THR A 83 -8.22 -19.36 1.70
C THR A 83 -8.04 -19.71 3.18
N LEU A 84 -9.00 -19.33 4.04
CA LEU A 84 -8.96 -19.66 5.47
C LEU A 84 -9.02 -21.16 5.74
N LYS A 85 -9.78 -21.92 4.92
CA LYS A 85 -9.82 -23.38 5.01
C LYS A 85 -8.45 -23.99 4.67
N ALA A 86 -7.78 -23.48 3.63
CA ALA A 86 -6.45 -23.93 3.22
C ALA A 86 -5.38 -23.63 4.28
N LEU A 87 -5.56 -22.59 5.10
CA LEU A 87 -4.68 -22.26 6.21
C LEU A 87 -4.76 -23.23 7.40
N GLY A 88 -5.72 -24.15 7.43
CA GLY A 88 -5.77 -25.19 8.47
C GLY A 88 -5.88 -24.67 9.91
N GLY A 89 -6.50 -23.50 10.11
CA GLY A 89 -6.65 -22.88 11.43
C GLY A 89 -5.56 -21.87 11.82
N ARG A 90 -4.52 -21.70 11.00
CA ARG A 90 -3.52 -20.65 11.18
C ARG A 90 -4.16 -19.27 11.06
N LYS A 91 -3.88 -18.39 12.02
CA LYS A 91 -4.42 -17.03 12.07
C LYS A 91 -3.39 -16.06 11.54
N LEU A 92 -3.52 -15.73 10.27
CA LEU A 92 -2.67 -14.75 9.63
C LEU A 92 -3.38 -13.38 9.56
N PRO A 93 -2.68 -12.27 9.79
CA PRO A 93 -3.23 -10.95 9.55
C PRO A 93 -3.56 -10.77 8.06
N VAL A 94 -4.54 -9.91 7.78
CA VAL A 94 -4.93 -9.55 6.42
C VAL A 94 -4.37 -8.19 6.06
N VAL A 95 -3.67 -8.10 4.94
CA VAL A 95 -3.18 -6.84 4.37
C VAL A 95 -4.05 -6.52 3.16
N VAL A 96 -4.83 -5.43 3.24
CA VAL A 96 -5.86 -5.09 2.25
C VAL A 96 -5.51 -3.84 1.45
N ASP A 97 -5.65 -3.94 0.12
CA ASP A 97 -5.63 -2.83 -0.83
C ASP A 97 -6.85 -2.96 -1.75
N SER A 98 -7.86 -2.11 -1.56
CA SER A 98 -9.12 -2.25 -2.28
C SER A 98 -9.80 -0.92 -2.60
N PRO A 99 -10.24 -0.72 -3.85
CA PRO A 99 -11.11 0.39 -4.21
C PRO A 99 -12.55 0.23 -3.66
N GLY A 100 -12.87 -0.91 -3.06
CA GLY A 100 -14.21 -1.25 -2.59
C GLY A 100 -14.98 -2.11 -3.60
N GLY A 101 -16.30 -1.95 -3.64
CA GLY A 101 -17.18 -2.71 -4.53
C GLY A 101 -18.51 -3.11 -3.87
N ASN A 102 -18.84 -4.40 -3.91
CA ASN A 102 -20.10 -4.93 -3.42
C ASN A 102 -20.19 -4.84 -1.87
N VAL A 103 -21.13 -4.02 -1.39
CA VAL A 103 -21.35 -3.76 0.04
C VAL A 103 -21.66 -5.04 0.81
N GLU A 104 -22.55 -5.89 0.30
CA GLU A 104 -22.94 -7.14 0.96
C GLU A 104 -21.76 -8.09 1.17
N ALA A 105 -20.91 -8.21 0.14
CA ALA A 105 -19.68 -8.97 0.21
C ALA A 105 -18.69 -8.36 1.22
N ALA A 106 -18.56 -7.03 1.29
CA ALA A 106 -17.71 -6.37 2.28
C ALA A 106 -18.18 -6.63 3.72
N LEU A 107 -19.49 -6.54 3.97
CA LEU A 107 -20.09 -6.88 5.28
C LEU A 107 -19.85 -8.35 5.63
N ALA A 108 -19.98 -9.25 4.65
CA ALA A 108 -19.70 -10.67 4.85
C ALA A 108 -18.21 -10.94 5.14
N LEU A 109 -17.30 -10.25 4.46
CA LEU A 109 -15.86 -10.33 4.72
C LEU A 109 -15.52 -9.84 6.13
N GLY A 110 -16.07 -8.70 6.57
CA GLY A 110 -15.82 -8.22 7.92
C GLY A 110 -16.38 -9.17 9.01
N ARG A 111 -17.55 -9.78 8.80
CA ARG A 111 -18.03 -10.86 9.68
C ARG A 111 -17.11 -12.07 9.69
N LEU A 112 -16.50 -12.43 8.55
CA LEU A 112 -15.53 -13.53 8.47
C LEU A 112 -14.23 -13.20 9.20
N LEU A 113 -13.71 -11.98 9.06
CA LEU A 113 -12.56 -11.50 9.82
C LEU A 113 -12.82 -11.58 11.33
N ARG A 114 -13.96 -11.04 11.78
CA ARG A 114 -14.37 -11.05 13.19
C ARG A 114 -14.51 -12.46 13.73
N LYS A 115 -15.23 -13.32 13.00
CA LYS A 115 -15.48 -14.73 13.40
C LYS A 115 -14.18 -15.51 13.57
N ASN A 116 -13.20 -15.28 12.69
CA ASN A 116 -11.92 -15.98 12.73
C ASN A 116 -10.87 -15.27 13.60
N LYS A 117 -11.24 -14.17 14.26
CA LYS A 117 -10.37 -13.35 15.12
C LYS A 117 -9.10 -12.89 14.40
N LEU A 118 -9.25 -12.37 13.18
CA LEU A 118 -8.15 -11.92 12.35
C LEU A 118 -7.91 -10.42 12.51
N ASP A 119 -6.64 -10.05 12.52
CA ASP A 119 -6.19 -8.67 12.42
C ASP A 119 -6.18 -8.24 10.95
N ILE A 120 -6.31 -6.94 10.71
CA ILE A 120 -6.33 -6.37 9.38
C ILE A 120 -5.62 -5.02 9.33
N ALA A 121 -4.85 -4.82 8.27
CA ALA A 121 -4.14 -3.58 7.97
C ALA A 121 -4.44 -3.13 6.55
N VAL A 122 -4.58 -1.83 6.33
CA VAL A 122 -4.55 -1.27 4.97
C VAL A 122 -3.10 -1.16 4.52
N GLY A 123 -2.76 -1.82 3.42
CA GLY A 123 -1.41 -1.93 2.88
C GLY A 123 -1.39 -2.68 1.56
N LYS A 124 -0.28 -2.56 0.83
CA LYS A 124 0.02 -3.30 -0.40
C LYS A 124 1.12 -4.32 -0.15
N THR A 125 1.14 -5.38 -0.94
CA THR A 125 2.21 -6.37 -0.93
C THR A 125 3.07 -6.23 -2.17
N ARG A 126 4.36 -5.93 -1.98
CA ARG A 126 5.37 -6.00 -3.04
C ARG A 126 5.92 -7.42 -3.07
N PHE A 127 5.50 -8.21 -4.06
CA PHE A 127 5.97 -9.59 -4.21
C PHE A 127 7.42 -9.63 -4.71
N THR A 128 8.17 -10.61 -4.24
CA THR A 128 9.54 -10.92 -4.66
C THR A 128 9.56 -12.29 -5.36
N GLY A 129 10.12 -12.34 -6.57
CA GLY A 129 10.09 -13.56 -7.39
C GLY A 129 8.71 -13.79 -8.01
N CYS A 130 8.00 -14.81 -7.53
CA CYS A 130 6.69 -15.20 -8.06
C CYS A 130 5.62 -14.11 -7.87
N GLN A 131 5.01 -13.69 -8.98
CA GLN A 131 3.83 -12.82 -8.96
C GLN A 131 2.55 -13.68 -8.97
N PRO A 132 1.52 -13.36 -8.16
CA PRO A 132 0.25 -14.08 -8.15
C PRO A 132 -0.48 -14.13 -9.50
N ASP A 133 -0.30 -13.10 -10.33
CA ASP A 133 -1.03 -12.91 -11.57
C ASP A 133 -0.23 -13.39 -12.81
N ALA A 134 0.97 -13.95 -12.62
CA ALA A 134 1.79 -14.49 -13.71
C ALA A 134 1.38 -15.94 -14.05
N GLU A 135 1.07 -16.19 -15.33
CA GLU A 135 0.61 -17.51 -15.82
C GLU A 135 1.66 -18.62 -15.67
N ASP A 136 2.94 -18.27 -15.78
CA ASP A 136 4.06 -19.22 -15.73
C ASP A 136 4.68 -19.38 -14.33
N CYS A 137 4.09 -18.80 -13.29
CA CYS A 137 4.60 -19.03 -11.95
C CYS A 137 4.21 -20.42 -11.43
N LYS A 138 5.14 -21.37 -11.59
CA LYS A 138 5.06 -22.71 -10.98
C LYS A 138 5.48 -22.63 -9.51
N GLU A 139 4.72 -23.31 -8.64
CA GLU A 139 4.96 -23.37 -7.20
C GLU A 139 6.38 -23.80 -6.84
N ASN A 140 6.92 -23.18 -5.78
CA ASN A 140 7.97 -23.68 -4.90
C ASN A 140 9.26 -24.19 -5.57
N ASP A 141 10.32 -23.38 -5.51
CA ASP A 141 11.73 -23.80 -5.61
C ASP A 141 12.17 -24.70 -4.41
N GLY A 142 11.25 -25.42 -3.75
CA GLY A 142 11.51 -26.17 -2.53
C GLY A 142 11.60 -25.34 -1.24
N LYS A 143 11.29 -24.03 -1.27
CA LYS A 143 11.47 -23.09 -0.14
C LYS A 143 10.26 -22.91 0.79
N GLY A 144 9.30 -23.85 0.82
CA GLY A 144 8.23 -23.94 1.84
C GLY A 144 7.11 -22.88 1.85
N ALA A 145 7.24 -21.75 1.15
CA ALA A 145 6.19 -20.74 0.95
C ALA A 145 6.01 -20.40 -0.54
N ARG A 146 4.75 -20.30 -1.00
CA ARG A 146 4.42 -20.08 -2.42
C ARG A 146 4.71 -18.65 -2.91
N TYR A 147 4.51 -17.66 -2.04
CA TYR A 147 4.76 -16.26 -2.37
C TYR A 147 5.61 -15.60 -1.28
N PHE A 148 6.59 -14.82 -1.73
CA PHE A 148 7.43 -14.00 -0.88
C PHE A 148 7.17 -12.52 -1.19
N GLY A 149 7.35 -11.64 -0.22
CA GLY A 149 7.19 -10.22 -0.45
C GLY A 149 7.30 -9.38 0.81
N ASN A 150 7.04 -8.08 0.66
CA ASN A 150 7.03 -7.10 1.75
C ASN A 150 5.73 -6.30 1.74
N ALA A 151 5.11 -6.12 2.90
CA ALA A 151 3.93 -5.28 3.04
C ALA A 151 4.32 -3.81 3.30
N TYR A 152 3.58 -2.85 2.75
CA TYR A 152 3.83 -1.42 2.94
C TYR A 152 2.55 -0.60 2.86
N ALA A 153 2.48 0.54 3.56
CA ALA A 153 1.27 1.37 3.63
C ALA A 153 1.16 2.40 2.49
N SER A 154 2.27 2.81 1.89
CA SER A 154 2.31 3.93 0.93
C SER A 154 1.46 3.66 -0.31
N GLY A 155 0.49 4.56 -0.56
CA GLY A 155 -0.39 4.47 -1.73
C GLY A 155 -1.34 3.27 -1.70
N ALA A 156 -1.45 2.57 -0.57
CA ALA A 156 -2.49 1.59 -0.34
C ALA A 156 -3.83 2.29 -0.12
N ILE A 157 -4.90 1.69 -0.59
CA ILE A 157 -6.24 2.26 -0.53
C ILE A 157 -7.22 1.30 0.14
N CYS A 158 -8.19 1.85 0.85
CA CYS A 158 -9.36 1.13 1.32
C CYS A 158 -10.58 2.03 1.17
N ASN A 159 -11.21 1.96 0.00
CA ASN A 159 -12.25 2.89 -0.41
C ASN A 159 -13.64 2.27 -0.41
N SER A 160 -14.65 3.14 -0.32
CA SER A 160 -16.06 2.80 -0.54
C SER A 160 -16.56 1.70 0.41
N ALA A 161 -16.73 0.47 -0.08
CA ALA A 161 -17.15 -0.68 0.73
C ALA A 161 -16.00 -1.30 1.55
N CYS A 162 -14.73 -1.07 1.21
CA CYS A 162 -13.59 -1.66 1.93
C CYS A 162 -13.54 -1.32 3.43
N PRO A 163 -13.82 -0.08 3.89
CA PRO A 163 -13.88 0.24 5.32
C PRO A 163 -14.87 -0.62 6.11
N LEU A 164 -15.93 -1.13 5.46
CA LEU A 164 -16.88 -2.05 6.07
C LEU A 164 -16.25 -3.42 6.32
N MET A 165 -15.42 -3.92 5.39
CA MET A 165 -14.60 -5.11 5.63
C MET A 165 -13.60 -4.86 6.76
N LEU A 166 -12.87 -3.74 6.71
CA LEU A 166 -11.88 -3.35 7.73
C LEU A 166 -12.45 -3.36 9.14
N ALA A 167 -13.67 -2.82 9.33
CA ALA A 167 -14.36 -2.78 10.61
C ALA A 167 -14.43 -4.17 11.30
N GLY A 168 -14.43 -5.25 10.53
CA GLY A 168 -14.51 -6.62 11.02
C GLY A 168 -13.29 -7.12 11.78
N GLY A 169 -12.10 -6.55 11.56
CA GLY A 169 -10.87 -7.02 12.20
C GLY A 169 -10.84 -6.84 13.71
N ILE A 170 -9.99 -7.62 14.39
CA ILE A 170 -9.74 -7.49 15.84
C ILE A 170 -8.84 -6.29 16.10
N ARG A 171 -7.60 -6.32 15.60
CA ARG A 171 -6.73 -5.16 15.43
C ARG A 171 -6.89 -4.62 14.02
N ARG A 172 -7.11 -3.31 13.90
CA ARG A 172 -7.43 -2.62 12.65
C ARG A 172 -6.53 -1.42 12.52
N VAL A 173 -5.65 -1.41 11.52
CA VAL A 173 -4.64 -0.36 11.38
C VAL A 173 -4.62 0.21 9.97
N VAL A 174 -4.45 1.52 9.90
CA VAL A 174 -4.35 2.28 8.66
C VAL A 174 -3.19 3.23 8.87
N GLY A 175 -2.06 2.93 8.24
CA GLY A 175 -0.90 3.81 8.33
C GLY A 175 -1.21 5.18 7.73
N GLN A 176 -0.53 6.22 8.18
CA GLN A 176 -0.77 7.60 7.73
C GLN A 176 -0.63 7.82 6.21
N TRP A 177 0.06 6.90 5.51
CA TRP A 177 0.26 6.92 4.04
C TRP A 177 -0.69 6.02 3.26
N ALA A 178 -1.57 5.31 3.97
CA ALA A 178 -2.66 4.58 3.38
C ALA A 178 -3.90 5.48 3.35
N PHE A 179 -4.61 5.43 2.22
CA PHE A 179 -5.80 6.21 1.99
C PHE A 179 -7.03 5.38 2.36
N LEU A 180 -7.75 5.75 3.41
CA LEU A 180 -9.05 5.18 3.71
C LEU A 180 -10.13 6.22 3.46
N GLY A 181 -11.05 5.92 2.55
CA GLY A 181 -12.08 6.87 2.13
C GLY A 181 -13.48 6.28 2.03
N VAL A 182 -14.48 7.12 2.32
CA VAL A 182 -15.90 6.76 2.25
C VAL A 182 -16.67 7.69 1.32
N HIS A 183 -17.79 7.20 0.79
CA HIS A 183 -18.76 7.98 0.04
C HIS A 183 -20.16 7.34 0.09
N GLN A 184 -21.20 8.05 -0.35
CA GLN A 184 -22.56 7.52 -0.30
C GLN A 184 -22.73 6.28 -1.19
N ILE A 185 -23.49 5.30 -0.72
CA ILE A 185 -23.70 4.04 -1.42
C ILE A 185 -24.64 4.25 -2.60
N THR A 186 -24.20 3.85 -3.78
CA THR A 186 -25.05 3.83 -4.97
C THR A 186 -25.90 2.57 -5.01
N THR A 187 -27.22 2.72 -5.01
CA THR A 187 -28.16 1.60 -5.14
C THR A 187 -28.65 1.51 -6.58
N THR A 188 -28.49 0.36 -7.23
CA THR A 188 -29.03 0.12 -8.59
C THR A 188 -30.30 -0.71 -8.52
N TYR A 189 -31.41 -0.16 -8.98
CA TYR A 189 -32.69 -0.85 -9.08
C TYR A 189 -32.86 -1.43 -10.48
N ILE A 190 -33.12 -2.73 -10.57
CA ILE A 190 -33.45 -3.42 -11.82
C ILE A 190 -34.97 -3.55 -11.88
N LYS A 191 -35.60 -2.87 -12.84
CA LYS A 191 -37.03 -2.98 -13.07
C LYS A 191 -37.29 -4.22 -13.92
N THR A 192 -38.21 -5.07 -13.48
CA THR A 192 -38.62 -6.26 -14.23
C THR A 192 -40.14 -6.25 -14.37
N LYS A 193 -40.63 -6.36 -15.60
CA LYS A 193 -42.06 -6.51 -15.89
C LYS A 193 -42.40 -8.00 -15.83
N LEU A 194 -43.20 -8.39 -14.85
CA LEU A 194 -43.72 -9.75 -14.70
C LEU A 194 -45.14 -9.82 -15.26
N GLN A 195 -45.38 -10.76 -16.17
CA GLN A 195 -46.71 -11.11 -16.65
C GLN A 195 -47.20 -12.34 -15.88
N TYR A 196 -48.41 -12.25 -15.36
CA TYR A 196 -49.06 -13.33 -14.62
C TYR A 196 -50.25 -13.89 -15.39
N ARG A 197 -50.39 -15.21 -15.41
CA ARG A 197 -51.65 -15.89 -15.72
C ARG A 197 -52.31 -16.24 -14.39
N THR A 198 -53.46 -15.62 -14.12
CA THR A 198 -54.22 -15.84 -12.89
C THR A 198 -55.50 -16.59 -13.21
N THR A 199 -55.72 -17.74 -12.58
CA THR A 199 -57.00 -18.47 -12.64
C THR A 199 -57.83 -18.08 -11.43
N TYR A 200 -59.09 -17.74 -11.61
CA TYR A 200 -60.02 -17.41 -10.53
C TYR A 200 -61.34 -18.16 -10.66
N ARG A 201 -61.99 -18.42 -9.52
CA ARG A 201 -63.35 -18.96 -9.41
C ARG A 201 -64.22 -17.94 -8.69
N VAL A 202 -65.40 -17.67 -9.22
CA VAL A 202 -66.36 -16.76 -8.59
C VAL A 202 -67.19 -17.54 -7.58
N VAL A 203 -67.26 -17.08 -6.33
CA VAL A 203 -68.07 -17.69 -5.26
C VAL A 203 -68.86 -16.56 -4.61
N GLY A 204 -70.20 -16.64 -4.65
CA GLY A 204 -71.08 -15.59 -4.12
C GLY A 204 -70.85 -14.22 -4.77
N GLY A 205 -70.62 -14.17 -6.09
CA GLY A 205 -70.34 -12.93 -6.83
C GLY A 205 -68.91 -12.37 -6.68
N LYS A 206 -68.06 -12.94 -5.82
CA LYS A 206 -66.69 -12.47 -5.60
C LYS A 206 -65.65 -13.38 -6.26
N LYS A 207 -64.68 -12.79 -6.97
CA LYS A 207 -63.55 -13.52 -7.60
C LYS A 207 -62.58 -14.02 -6.52
N LYS A 208 -62.47 -15.35 -6.35
CA LYS A 208 -61.40 -15.99 -5.58
C LYS A 208 -60.28 -16.44 -6.53
N ILE A 209 -59.04 -16.01 -6.27
CA ILE A 209 -57.87 -16.45 -7.02
C ILE A 209 -57.58 -17.91 -6.65
N LEU A 210 -57.60 -18.80 -7.65
CA LEU A 210 -57.25 -20.23 -7.51
C LEU A 210 -55.76 -20.47 -7.78
N SER A 211 -55.18 -19.78 -8.77
CA SER A 211 -53.74 -19.87 -9.05
C SER A 211 -53.22 -18.59 -9.69
N LYS A 212 -51.94 -18.28 -9.48
CA LYS A 212 -51.24 -17.15 -10.10
C LYS A 212 -49.86 -17.64 -10.54
N LYS A 213 -49.66 -17.83 -11.85
CA LYS A 213 -48.39 -18.29 -12.43
C LYS A 213 -47.71 -17.16 -13.18
N ILE A 214 -46.39 -17.03 -13.05
CA ILE A 214 -45.60 -16.13 -13.90
C ILE A 214 -45.50 -16.76 -15.28
N VAL A 215 -45.95 -16.07 -16.31
CA VAL A 215 -45.94 -16.53 -17.72
C VAL A 215 -45.04 -15.69 -18.62
N GLY A 216 -44.44 -14.63 -18.08
CA GLY A 216 -43.48 -13.81 -18.82
C GLY A 216 -42.68 -12.93 -17.87
N ARG A 217 -41.39 -12.77 -18.18
CA ARG A 217 -40.47 -11.87 -17.47
C ARG A 217 -39.73 -11.04 -18.51
N LYS A 218 -39.95 -9.73 -18.54
CA LYS A 218 -39.22 -8.79 -19.42
C LYS A 218 -38.43 -7.79 -18.59
N ASN A 219 -37.19 -7.51 -18.99
CA ASN A 219 -36.40 -6.43 -18.38
C ASN A 219 -37.05 -5.08 -18.72
N ALA A 220 -37.25 -4.22 -17.72
CA ALA A 220 -37.88 -2.91 -17.85
C ALA A 220 -36.90 -1.77 -17.52
N GLY A 221 -35.60 -2.02 -17.71
CA GLY A 221 -34.53 -1.07 -17.48
C GLY A 221 -33.99 -1.08 -16.05
N SER A 222 -33.04 -0.18 -15.78
CA SER A 222 -32.40 -0.02 -14.47
C SER A 222 -32.21 1.45 -14.17
N TYR A 223 -32.39 1.87 -12.92
CA TYR A 223 -32.05 3.22 -12.47
C TYR A 223 -31.19 3.17 -11.21
N LYS A 224 -30.40 4.22 -10.97
CA LYS A 224 -29.54 4.34 -9.80
C LYS A 224 -30.10 5.42 -8.86
N THR A 225 -30.02 5.19 -7.56
CA THR A 225 -30.19 6.23 -6.55
C THR A 225 -28.88 6.37 -5.79
N TYR A 226 -28.49 7.60 -5.51
CA TYR A 226 -27.26 7.89 -4.78
C TYR A 226 -27.52 8.15 -3.30
N GLU A 227 -28.75 8.54 -2.97
CA GLU A 227 -29.18 8.68 -1.58
C GLU A 227 -29.34 7.31 -0.92
N MET A 228 -28.81 7.22 0.30
CA MET A 228 -28.92 6.04 1.13
C MET A 228 -30.35 5.94 1.69
N SER A 229 -31.04 4.85 1.40
CA SER A 229 -32.37 4.61 1.99
C SER A 229 -32.26 4.39 3.51
N LYS A 230 -33.33 4.70 4.25
CA LYS A 230 -33.40 4.45 5.70
C LYS A 230 -33.12 2.99 6.08
N SER A 231 -33.48 2.03 5.21
CA SER A 231 -33.21 0.61 5.44
C SER A 231 -31.73 0.27 5.31
N VAL A 232 -31.04 0.82 4.30
CA VAL A 232 -29.59 0.65 4.12
C VAL A 232 -28.85 1.30 5.28
N GLU A 233 -29.22 2.53 5.66
CA GLU A 233 -28.64 3.23 6.79
C GLU A 233 -28.76 2.43 8.09
N LYS A 234 -29.97 1.97 8.44
CA LYS A 234 -30.20 1.16 9.64
C LYS A 234 -29.36 -0.11 9.64
N ARG A 235 -29.21 -0.74 8.47
CA ARG A 235 -28.42 -1.96 8.32
C ARG A 235 -26.93 -1.72 8.54
N LEU A 236 -26.37 -0.65 7.97
CA LEU A 236 -24.97 -0.30 8.16
C LEU A 236 -24.69 0.16 9.57
N ALA A 237 -25.58 0.94 10.18
CA ALA A 237 -25.48 1.32 11.58
C ALA A 237 -25.44 0.09 12.49
N ALA A 238 -26.35 -0.88 12.28
CA ALA A 238 -26.36 -2.13 13.02
C ALA A 238 -25.04 -2.92 12.85
N TYR A 239 -24.53 -2.98 11.62
CA TYR A 239 -23.25 -3.64 11.35
C TYR A 239 -22.06 -2.94 12.01
N LEU A 240 -21.94 -1.62 11.91
CA LEU A 240 -20.85 -0.87 12.53
C LEU A 240 -20.89 -1.04 14.05
N ASN A 241 -22.08 -0.97 14.65
CA ASN A 241 -22.27 -1.24 16.07
C ASN A 241 -21.85 -2.67 16.45
N GLU A 242 -22.23 -3.68 15.66
CA GLU A 242 -21.79 -5.07 15.85
C GLU A 242 -20.25 -5.19 15.82
N MET A 243 -19.58 -4.39 15.00
CA MET A 243 -18.12 -4.36 14.89
C MET A 243 -17.43 -3.41 15.89
N GLY A 244 -18.19 -2.77 16.77
CA GLY A 244 -17.69 -1.81 17.76
C GLY A 244 -17.17 -0.50 17.16
N VAL A 245 -17.66 -0.12 15.99
CA VAL A 245 -17.32 1.12 15.27
C VAL A 245 -18.42 2.15 15.48
N GLY A 246 -18.04 3.37 15.83
CA GLY A 246 -18.93 4.52 16.01
C GLY A 246 -19.56 4.99 14.71
N LEU A 247 -20.76 5.56 14.82
CA LEU A 247 -21.58 5.98 13.68
C LEU A 247 -21.07 7.24 12.95
N ALA A 248 -20.00 7.88 13.44
CA ALA A 248 -19.37 9.02 12.76
C ALA A 248 -18.93 8.66 11.33
N VAL A 249 -18.42 7.45 11.13
CA VAL A 249 -18.05 6.93 9.79
C VAL A 249 -19.26 6.88 8.86
N LEU A 250 -20.41 6.43 9.36
CA LEU A 250 -21.65 6.36 8.58
C LEU A 250 -22.18 7.76 8.24
N LYS A 251 -22.05 8.72 9.17
CA LYS A 251 -22.41 10.11 8.92
C LYS A 251 -21.57 10.71 7.80
N THR A 252 -20.24 10.53 7.83
CA THR A 252 -19.37 10.98 6.75
C THR A 252 -19.74 10.29 5.43
N MET A 253 -19.93 8.97 5.43
CA MET A 253 -20.35 8.21 4.27
C MET A 253 -21.64 8.76 3.63
N LYS A 254 -22.64 9.15 4.43
CA LYS A 254 -23.89 9.75 3.92
C LYS A 254 -23.70 11.14 3.33
N ASN A 255 -22.80 11.93 3.89
CA ASN A 255 -22.61 13.33 3.53
C ASN A 255 -21.67 13.53 2.34
N THR A 256 -20.89 12.51 1.99
CA THR A 256 -19.98 12.55 0.85
C THR A 256 -20.67 12.07 -0.43
N PRO A 257 -20.72 12.89 -1.50
CA PRO A 257 -21.31 12.52 -2.79
C PRO A 257 -20.71 11.24 -3.39
N ALA A 258 -21.50 10.52 -4.19
CA ALA A 258 -21.10 9.24 -4.80
C ALA A 258 -20.01 9.41 -5.88
N SER A 259 -19.89 10.63 -6.40
CA SER A 259 -18.88 11.04 -7.38
C SER A 259 -17.55 11.43 -6.76
N SER A 260 -17.46 11.51 -5.42
CA SER A 260 -16.23 11.86 -4.70
C SER A 260 -15.91 10.81 -3.64
N ILE A 261 -14.70 10.88 -3.08
CA ILE A 261 -14.29 10.06 -1.96
C ILE A 261 -13.71 10.99 -0.89
N GLN A 262 -14.28 10.95 0.31
CA GLN A 262 -13.77 11.70 1.44
C GLN A 262 -12.83 10.80 2.24
N GLN A 263 -11.56 11.20 2.31
CA GLN A 263 -10.59 10.57 3.19
C GLN A 263 -10.99 10.79 4.65
N LEU A 264 -10.92 9.73 5.46
CA LEU A 264 -11.09 9.85 6.89
C LEU A 264 -9.73 10.19 7.52
N ALA A 265 -9.70 11.21 8.37
CA ALA A 265 -8.49 11.57 9.10
C ALA A 265 -8.13 10.46 10.11
N PRO A 266 -6.84 10.14 10.32
CA PRO A 266 -6.42 9.08 11.24
C PRO A 266 -7.01 9.20 12.66
N TYR A 267 -7.06 10.42 13.19
CA TYR A 267 -7.62 10.67 14.51
C TYR A 267 -9.14 10.44 14.56
N ASP A 268 -9.88 10.86 13.53
CA ASP A 268 -11.31 10.62 13.42
C ASP A 268 -11.63 9.13 13.32
N MET A 269 -10.80 8.37 12.59
CA MET A 269 -10.92 6.91 12.53
C MET A 269 -10.70 6.28 13.90
N LEU A 270 -9.74 6.76 14.69
CA LEU A 270 -9.46 6.25 16.03
C LEU A 270 -10.60 6.59 17.00
N GLN A 271 -11.10 7.84 16.98
CA GLN A 271 -12.23 8.28 17.79
C GLN A 271 -13.51 7.53 17.46
N ALA A 272 -13.75 7.29 16.17
CA ALA A 272 -14.85 6.44 15.71
C ALA A 272 -14.58 4.95 15.94
N LYS A 273 -13.45 4.55 16.52
CA LYS A 273 -13.05 3.14 16.71
C LYS A 273 -13.08 2.33 15.42
N LEU A 274 -12.87 2.96 14.27
CA LEU A 274 -12.69 2.28 12.99
C LEU A 274 -11.31 1.63 12.92
N VAL A 275 -10.29 2.34 13.40
CA VAL A 275 -8.96 1.79 13.69
C VAL A 275 -8.81 1.57 15.20
N THR A 276 -7.92 0.66 15.58
CA THR A 276 -7.61 0.36 16.99
C THR A 276 -6.36 1.08 17.48
N SER A 277 -5.52 1.57 16.58
CA SER A 277 -4.33 2.36 16.86
C SER A 277 -3.94 3.17 15.62
N LEU A 278 -2.96 4.07 15.77
CA LEU A 278 -2.38 4.86 14.67
C LEU A 278 -1.17 4.17 14.00
N ASP A 279 -0.98 2.89 14.30
CA ASP A 279 0.07 2.07 13.71
C ASP A 279 -0.18 1.84 12.20
N ALA A 280 0.83 1.31 11.51
CA ALA A 280 0.76 0.92 10.11
C ALA A 280 0.79 -0.59 9.92
N VAL A 281 0.80 -1.03 8.66
CA VAL A 281 0.86 -2.46 8.27
C VAL A 281 2.07 -3.20 8.86
N ASP A 282 3.17 -2.49 9.14
CA ASP A 282 4.40 -3.05 9.71
C ASP A 282 4.16 -3.69 11.08
N LEU A 283 3.19 -3.18 11.85
CA LEU A 283 2.78 -3.77 13.13
C LEU A 283 2.38 -5.24 13.02
N LEU A 284 1.87 -5.66 11.85
CA LEU A 284 1.40 -7.01 11.61
C LEU A 284 2.37 -7.84 10.77
N THR A 285 3.40 -7.21 10.18
CA THR A 285 4.23 -7.83 9.11
C THR A 285 5.73 -7.62 9.27
N ALA A 286 6.19 -6.82 10.24
CA ALA A 286 7.60 -6.54 10.44
C ALA A 286 8.39 -7.80 10.86
N PRO A 287 9.63 -7.98 10.36
CA PRO A 287 10.55 -9.05 10.77
C PRO A 287 10.71 -9.21 12.28
N THR A 288 10.70 -8.10 13.00
CA THR A 288 10.92 -8.05 14.45
C THR A 288 9.86 -8.81 15.25
N LEU A 289 8.67 -9.06 14.67
CA LEU A 289 7.59 -9.84 15.29
C LEU A 289 7.99 -11.29 15.58
N CYS A 290 8.96 -11.83 14.85
CA CYS A 290 9.38 -13.22 15.01
C CYS A 290 10.54 -13.39 15.99
N ASN A 291 11.04 -12.28 16.53
CA ASN A 291 12.11 -12.24 17.52
C ASN A 291 11.57 -11.93 18.94
N THR A 292 10.26 -11.91 19.13
CA THR A 292 9.62 -11.68 20.44
C THR A 292 9.41 -12.98 21.20
N ASP A 293 9.30 -12.89 22.54
CA ASP A 293 8.86 -13.99 23.39
C ASP A 293 7.52 -13.62 24.08
N PRO A 294 6.40 -14.30 23.75
CA PRO A 294 6.28 -15.39 22.78
C PRO A 294 6.38 -14.91 21.33
N VAL A 295 6.81 -15.81 20.43
CA VAL A 295 6.88 -15.56 18.99
C VAL A 295 5.47 -15.27 18.46
N ALA A 296 5.35 -14.24 17.61
CA ALA A 296 4.05 -13.90 17.04
C ALA A 296 3.44 -15.07 16.25
N ALA A 297 2.13 -15.28 16.39
CA ALA A 297 1.43 -16.45 15.84
C ALA A 297 1.46 -16.56 14.30
N ASN A 298 1.80 -15.47 13.61
CA ASN A 298 1.92 -15.44 12.16
C ASN A 298 3.34 -15.69 11.67
N CYS A 299 4.29 -15.95 12.55
CA CYS A 299 5.65 -16.32 12.19
C CYS A 299 5.76 -17.80 11.85
N ARG A 300 6.45 -18.12 10.76
CA ARG A 300 6.69 -19.48 10.29
C ARG A 300 8.15 -19.71 9.98
N GLU A 301 8.69 -20.73 10.65
CA GLU A 301 9.98 -21.30 10.35
C GLU A 301 9.91 -22.13 9.07
N ILE A 302 10.90 -21.95 8.19
CA ILE A 302 11.13 -22.83 7.05
C ILE A 302 12.54 -23.42 7.25
N PRO A 303 12.68 -24.74 7.44
CA PRO A 303 13.98 -25.36 7.61
C PRO A 303 14.87 -25.09 6.40
N ALA A 304 16.13 -24.76 6.63
CA ALA A 304 17.12 -24.71 5.56
C ALA A 304 17.23 -26.10 4.89
N PRO A 305 17.45 -26.16 3.56
CA PRO A 305 17.68 -27.43 2.89
C PRO A 305 18.88 -28.16 3.54
N ALA A 306 18.71 -29.45 3.81
CA ALA A 306 19.77 -30.29 4.38
C ALA A 306 20.97 -30.32 3.41
N GLY A 307 22.03 -29.59 3.74
CA GLY A 307 23.20 -29.48 2.86
C GLY A 307 24.40 -28.75 3.45
N ASP A 308 24.21 -27.74 4.30
CA ASP A 308 25.31 -27.04 4.97
C ASP A 308 25.02 -26.90 6.47
N VAL A 309 25.34 -27.95 7.23
CA VAL A 309 25.39 -27.91 8.69
C VAL A 309 26.70 -27.25 9.12
N VAL A 310 26.67 -25.93 9.31
CA VAL A 310 27.55 -25.32 10.31
C VAL A 310 26.82 -25.46 11.65
N ALA A 311 27.32 -26.35 12.50
CA ALA A 311 26.72 -26.63 13.79
C ALA A 311 26.73 -25.37 14.67
N TYR A 312 25.56 -24.78 14.90
CA TYR A 312 25.39 -23.82 16.00
C TYR A 312 25.15 -24.62 17.28
N ALA A 313 26.17 -24.64 18.14
CA ALA A 313 26.07 -25.20 19.47
C ALA A 313 25.00 -24.47 20.29
N LYS A 314 24.28 -25.27 21.08
CA LYS A 314 23.23 -24.86 22.02
C LYS A 314 23.72 -23.70 22.94
N PRO A 315 23.01 -22.56 23.06
CA PRO A 315 23.45 -21.50 23.96
C PRO A 315 23.26 -21.95 25.42
N ALA A 316 24.29 -21.70 26.24
CA ALA A 316 24.20 -21.74 27.70
C ALA A 316 23.29 -20.60 28.22
N PRO A 317 22.76 -20.69 29.45
CA PRO A 317 21.82 -19.70 29.98
C PRO A 317 22.43 -18.30 30.01
N ALA A 318 21.70 -17.32 29.48
CA ALA A 318 22.17 -15.95 29.32
C ALA A 318 22.23 -15.19 30.66
N THR A 319 23.40 -14.67 30.99
CA THR A 319 23.53 -13.45 31.81
C THR A 319 23.03 -12.23 31.01
N PRO A 320 22.47 -11.19 31.65
CA PRO A 320 21.87 -10.06 30.93
C PRO A 320 22.93 -9.28 30.17
N VAL A 321 22.80 -9.21 28.84
CA VAL A 321 23.65 -8.39 27.97
C VAL A 321 22.82 -7.28 27.36
N GLU A 322 23.27 -6.04 27.60
CA GLU A 322 22.78 -4.77 27.08
C GLU A 322 22.83 -4.76 25.53
N PRO A 323 21.89 -4.09 24.82
CA PRO A 323 21.75 -4.22 23.38
C PRO A 323 22.98 -3.65 22.66
N GLN A 324 23.70 -4.50 21.93
CA GLN A 324 24.77 -4.09 21.03
C GLN A 324 24.24 -3.90 19.61
N THR A 325 24.64 -2.79 19.02
CA THR A 325 24.28 -2.26 17.71
C THR A 325 24.88 -3.10 16.58
N ALA A 326 24.04 -3.61 15.69
CA ALA A 326 24.48 -4.20 14.44
C ALA A 326 25.04 -3.11 13.50
N GLN A 327 26.35 -3.11 13.26
CA GLN A 327 26.94 -2.41 12.14
C GLN A 327 26.47 -3.07 10.82
N ARG A 328 25.68 -2.34 10.02
CA ARG A 328 25.39 -2.72 8.63
C ARG A 328 26.58 -2.33 7.75
N THR A 329 27.41 -3.29 7.37
CA THR A 329 28.66 -3.09 6.61
C THR A 329 28.52 -3.19 5.09
N ASP A 330 27.34 -2.94 4.50
CA ASP A 330 27.24 -2.88 3.03
C ASP A 330 26.30 -1.78 2.55
N VAL A 331 26.63 -0.54 2.92
CA VAL A 331 26.08 0.66 2.30
C VAL A 331 27.25 1.34 1.60
N GLY A 332 27.27 1.30 0.27
CA GLY A 332 28.31 1.92 -0.55
C GLY A 332 28.47 3.42 -0.25
N ASP A 333 29.54 4.01 -0.77
CA ASP A 333 29.83 5.43 -0.62
C ASP A 333 28.62 6.31 -0.98
N MET A 334 28.51 7.45 -0.30
CA MET A 334 27.44 8.42 -0.53
C MET A 334 27.40 8.85 -2.00
N ARG A 335 26.25 8.57 -2.63
CA ARG A 335 25.89 8.97 -3.98
C ARG A 335 24.94 10.16 -3.95
N PHE A 336 25.09 11.04 -4.92
CA PHE A 336 24.19 12.16 -5.15
C PHE A 336 23.56 12.05 -6.52
N VAL A 337 22.24 12.07 -6.60
CA VAL A 337 21.52 12.05 -7.88
C VAL A 337 20.34 13.02 -7.86
N LEU A 338 20.01 13.56 -9.03
CA LEU A 338 18.83 14.39 -9.22
C LEU A 338 17.58 13.52 -9.36
N VAL A 339 16.53 13.84 -8.61
CA VAL A 339 15.29 13.08 -8.57
C VAL A 339 14.10 14.00 -8.76
N ARG A 340 13.11 13.56 -9.52
CA ARG A 340 11.80 14.20 -9.67
C ARG A 340 10.71 13.31 -9.09
N GLY A 341 9.77 13.93 -8.39
CA GLY A 341 8.56 13.27 -7.93
C GLY A 341 7.71 12.75 -9.09
N ARG A 342 6.84 11.77 -8.82
CA ARG A 342 5.79 11.36 -9.75
C ARG A 342 4.50 11.09 -9.00
N SER A 343 3.44 11.79 -9.38
CA SER A 343 2.13 11.61 -8.78
C SER A 343 1.08 12.32 -9.61
N PHE A 344 -0.11 11.72 -9.74
CA PHE A 344 -1.28 12.38 -10.33
C PHE A 344 -1.62 13.73 -9.66
N LEU A 345 -1.13 13.96 -8.45
CA LEU A 345 -1.32 15.21 -7.72
C LEU A 345 -0.41 16.34 -8.21
N CYS A 346 0.80 16.05 -8.72
CA CYS A 346 1.74 17.07 -9.20
C CYS A 346 2.03 17.01 -10.69
N ASP A 347 1.78 15.89 -11.38
CA ASP A 347 2.10 15.74 -12.80
C ASP A 347 1.42 16.85 -13.63
N PRO A 348 2.15 17.53 -14.54
CA PRO A 348 3.55 17.29 -14.93
C PRO A 348 4.61 18.06 -14.10
N ASN A 349 4.21 18.88 -13.13
CA ASN A 349 5.05 19.83 -12.41
C ASN A 349 5.48 19.33 -11.02
N CYS A 350 5.99 18.10 -10.95
CA CYS A 350 6.44 17.54 -9.67
C CYS A 350 7.73 18.18 -9.15
N PRO A 351 7.92 18.19 -7.81
CA PRO A 351 9.12 18.76 -7.22
C PRO A 351 10.36 17.91 -7.52
N GLU A 352 11.49 18.58 -7.62
CA GLU A 352 12.82 17.97 -7.76
C GLU A 352 13.63 18.11 -6.47
N TRP A 353 14.52 17.16 -6.21
CA TRP A 353 15.45 17.17 -5.09
C TRP A 353 16.73 16.42 -5.42
N ILE A 354 17.76 16.64 -4.59
CA ILE A 354 19.00 15.87 -4.61
C ILE A 354 18.84 14.71 -3.62
N SER A 355 18.87 13.48 -4.11
CA SER A 355 18.94 12.30 -3.24
C SER A 355 20.40 12.05 -2.84
N ALA A 356 20.67 11.99 -1.53
CA ALA A 356 21.97 11.75 -0.92
C ALA A 356 21.92 10.46 -0.10
N GLU A 357 22.28 9.34 -0.73
CA GLU A 357 22.15 8.00 -0.16
C GLU A 357 23.53 7.39 0.06
N GLY A 358 23.82 6.90 1.27
CA GLY A 358 25.00 6.06 1.52
C GLY A 358 25.96 6.56 2.58
N THR A 359 27.13 5.93 2.68
CA THR A 359 28.13 6.20 3.72
C THR A 359 28.94 7.47 3.39
N ILE A 360 29.04 8.39 4.33
CA ILE A 360 29.87 9.59 4.18
C ILE A 360 31.34 9.18 4.14
N SER A 361 32.02 9.57 3.07
CA SER A 361 33.45 9.32 2.84
C SER A 361 34.19 10.64 2.62
N ALA A 362 35.51 10.58 2.52
CA ALA A 362 36.33 11.74 2.16
C ALA A 362 35.97 12.30 0.77
N GLN A 363 35.39 11.48 -0.12
CA GLN A 363 34.99 11.85 -1.47
C GLN A 363 33.58 12.47 -1.53
N THR A 364 32.78 12.37 -0.47
CA THR A 364 31.43 12.93 -0.40
C THR A 364 31.34 14.41 -0.81
N PRO A 365 32.21 15.32 -0.33
CA PRO A 365 32.13 16.74 -0.70
C PRO A 365 32.35 16.99 -2.19
N GLU A 366 33.25 16.22 -2.81
CA GLU A 366 33.57 16.36 -4.23
C GLU A 366 32.42 15.84 -5.10
N ARG A 367 31.83 14.68 -4.77
CA ARG A 367 30.65 14.15 -5.47
C ARG A 367 29.44 15.10 -5.37
N LEU A 368 29.25 15.72 -4.21
CA LEU A 368 28.21 16.74 -4.04
C LEU A 368 28.48 17.95 -4.92
N ARG A 369 29.73 18.45 -4.96
CA ARG A 369 30.14 19.58 -5.81
C ARG A 369 29.87 19.30 -7.29
N GLN A 370 30.26 18.13 -7.78
CA GLN A 370 30.03 17.71 -9.17
C GLN A 370 28.54 17.74 -9.56
N LEU A 371 27.65 17.24 -8.68
CA LEU A 371 26.21 17.33 -8.94
C LEU A 371 25.73 18.79 -8.92
N LEU A 372 26.18 19.58 -7.95
CA LEU A 372 25.77 20.98 -7.81
C LEU A 372 26.21 21.82 -9.01
N ASP A 373 27.38 21.54 -9.58
CA ASP A 373 27.85 22.20 -10.79
C ASP A 373 27.01 21.80 -12.02
N THR A 374 26.48 20.57 -12.04
CA THR A 374 25.57 20.09 -13.10
C THR A 374 24.21 20.80 -13.07
N ILE A 375 23.68 21.14 -11.88
CA ILE A 375 22.38 21.81 -11.74
C ILE A 375 22.47 23.35 -11.72
N GLY A 376 23.68 23.91 -11.73
CA GLY A 376 23.94 25.36 -11.77
C GLY A 376 23.43 26.09 -10.52
N ASP A 377 22.71 27.20 -10.74
CA ASP A 377 22.20 28.07 -9.65
C ASP A 377 20.93 27.55 -8.96
N ARG A 378 20.44 26.37 -9.37
CA ARG A 378 19.22 25.77 -8.82
C ARG A 378 19.45 25.36 -7.37
N ARG A 379 18.58 25.84 -6.48
CA ARG A 379 18.60 25.50 -5.05
C ARG A 379 17.62 24.38 -4.76
N LEU A 380 18.05 23.15 -5.02
CA LEU A 380 17.24 21.97 -4.75
C LEU A 380 17.47 21.46 -3.32
N PRO A 381 16.43 20.98 -2.63
CA PRO A 381 16.59 20.39 -1.31
C PRO A 381 17.43 19.11 -1.40
N VAL A 382 18.29 18.86 -0.40
CA VAL A 382 19.09 17.64 -0.28
C VAL A 382 18.41 16.69 0.71
N VAL A 383 18.04 15.51 0.24
CA VAL A 383 17.38 14.47 1.02
C VAL A 383 18.42 13.42 1.41
N ILE A 384 18.78 13.37 2.69
CA ILE A 384 19.88 12.57 3.22
C ILE A 384 19.35 11.29 3.86
N ASN A 385 19.93 10.17 3.45
CA ASN A 385 19.80 8.88 4.12
C ASN A 385 21.20 8.25 4.24
N SER A 386 21.77 8.32 5.44
CA SER A 386 23.15 7.93 5.69
C SER A 386 23.34 7.31 7.07
N PRO A 387 24.07 6.18 7.18
CA PRO A 387 24.50 5.65 8.47
C PRO A 387 25.57 6.54 9.15
N GLY A 388 26.09 7.56 8.45
CA GLY A 388 27.22 8.38 8.88
C GLY A 388 28.49 8.00 8.13
N GLY A 389 29.65 8.12 8.78
CA GLY A 389 30.96 7.82 8.18
C GLY A 389 32.01 8.87 8.57
N ASP A 390 32.78 9.33 7.58
CA ASP A 390 33.88 10.25 7.77
C ASP A 390 33.44 11.64 8.27
N VAL A 391 34.01 12.08 9.40
CA VAL A 391 33.66 13.35 10.06
C VAL A 391 34.13 14.55 9.22
N LEU A 392 35.30 14.46 8.58
CA LEU A 392 35.82 15.56 7.77
C LEU A 392 35.00 15.75 6.48
N GLY A 393 34.62 14.65 5.84
CA GLY A 393 33.68 14.61 4.72
C GLY A 393 32.33 15.22 5.09
N ALA A 394 31.78 14.87 6.26
CA ALA A 394 30.52 15.45 6.76
C ALA A 394 30.62 16.97 6.98
N LEU A 395 31.71 17.44 7.61
CA LEU A 395 31.97 18.86 7.83
C LEU A 395 32.08 19.62 6.50
N ALA A 396 32.85 19.10 5.54
CA ALA A 396 33.07 19.75 4.25
C ALA A 396 31.81 19.74 3.37
N ALA A 397 31.08 18.62 3.30
CA ALA A 397 29.80 18.55 2.60
C ALA A 397 28.76 19.49 3.23
N GLY A 398 28.71 19.53 4.56
CA GLY A 398 27.83 20.45 5.29
C GLY A 398 28.18 21.94 5.06
N ARG A 399 29.46 22.30 4.92
CA ARG A 399 29.84 23.67 4.52
C ARG A 399 29.39 23.99 3.09
N LEU A 400 29.55 23.06 2.16
CA LEU A 400 29.11 23.23 0.77
C LEU A 400 27.58 23.41 0.67
N ILE A 401 26.81 22.63 1.45
CA ILE A 401 25.35 22.80 1.59
C ILE A 401 25.00 24.22 2.09
N ARG A 402 25.70 24.70 3.12
CA ARG A 402 25.49 26.04 3.68
C ARG A 402 25.81 27.14 2.68
N GLU A 403 26.97 27.04 2.02
CA GLU A 403 27.47 28.00 1.03
C GLU A 403 26.49 28.15 -0.15
N ARG A 404 25.92 27.03 -0.62
CA ARG A 404 24.93 27.01 -1.71
C ARG A 404 23.50 27.30 -1.25
N LYS A 405 23.31 27.58 0.05
CA LYS A 405 22.03 27.91 0.68
C LYS A 405 20.95 26.86 0.42
N LEU A 406 21.32 25.58 0.55
CA LEU A 406 20.42 24.45 0.30
C LEU A 406 19.61 24.10 1.55
N ASP A 407 18.36 23.73 1.34
CA ASP A 407 17.53 23.09 2.34
C ASP A 407 17.87 21.60 2.43
N VAL A 408 17.71 21.00 3.61
CA VAL A 408 18.07 19.61 3.85
C VAL A 408 17.00 18.89 4.66
N ALA A 409 16.74 17.65 4.31
CA ALA A 409 15.86 16.79 5.07
C ALA A 409 16.44 15.39 5.24
N VAL A 410 16.05 14.69 6.31
CA VAL A 410 16.34 13.27 6.49
C VAL A 410 15.14 12.46 6.01
N ALA A 411 15.34 11.66 4.97
CA ALA A 411 14.37 10.69 4.44
C ALA A 411 15.10 9.76 3.47
N ARG A 412 14.54 8.58 3.19
CA ARG A 412 15.03 7.70 2.11
C ARG A 412 14.36 8.05 0.79
N THR A 413 15.11 8.07 -0.30
CA THR A 413 14.55 8.14 -1.65
C THR A 413 14.25 6.74 -2.17
N ASP A 414 12.99 6.44 -2.48
CA ASP A 414 12.56 5.24 -3.20
C ASP A 414 12.49 5.54 -4.68
N PHE A 415 13.38 4.95 -5.46
CA PHE A 415 13.44 5.16 -6.91
C PHE A 415 12.37 4.31 -7.62
N ILE A 416 11.66 4.92 -8.57
CA ILE A 416 10.59 4.27 -9.34
C ILE A 416 11.13 3.91 -10.72
N GLY A 417 11.11 2.61 -11.03
CA GLY A 417 11.48 2.07 -12.35
C GLY A 417 12.99 1.91 -12.57
N CYS A 418 13.78 2.91 -12.22
CA CYS A 418 15.24 2.93 -12.45
C CYS A 418 15.97 3.33 -11.16
N GLU A 419 16.70 2.40 -10.56
CA GLU A 419 17.51 2.66 -9.36
C GLU A 419 18.98 2.99 -9.73
N PRO A 420 19.53 4.12 -9.24
CA PRO A 420 20.90 4.52 -9.54
C PRO A 420 21.93 3.47 -9.11
N GLY A 421 22.82 3.11 -10.04
CA GLY A 421 23.90 2.14 -9.82
C GLY A 421 23.63 0.76 -10.42
N ASN A 422 22.43 0.48 -10.92
CA ASN A 422 22.16 -0.74 -11.67
C ASN A 422 22.70 -0.63 -13.10
N ALA A 423 23.38 -1.67 -13.59
CA ALA A 423 24.10 -1.67 -14.88
C ALA A 423 23.21 -1.33 -16.09
N ASP A 424 21.92 -1.69 -16.04
CA ASP A 424 20.95 -1.44 -17.12
C ASP A 424 20.03 -0.23 -16.87
N CYS A 425 20.40 0.64 -15.92
CA CYS A 425 19.59 1.79 -15.51
C CYS A 425 20.38 3.10 -15.63
N ALA A 426 20.04 3.88 -16.65
CA ALA A 426 20.46 5.26 -16.79
C ALA A 426 19.26 6.19 -16.61
N ALA A 427 19.45 7.28 -15.87
CA ALA A 427 18.43 8.32 -15.75
C ALA A 427 18.07 8.91 -17.11
N ARG A 428 16.77 9.12 -17.35
CA ARG A 428 16.31 9.89 -18.51
C ARG A 428 16.63 11.37 -18.26
N ASP A 429 17.33 12.01 -19.20
CA ASP A 429 17.79 13.40 -19.10
C ASP A 429 18.57 13.72 -17.80
N GLY A 430 19.25 12.73 -17.23
CA GLY A 430 19.99 12.88 -15.97
C GLY A 430 19.12 13.00 -14.71
N VAL A 431 17.80 12.78 -14.83
CA VAL A 431 16.84 12.85 -13.72
C VAL A 431 16.20 11.49 -13.46
N TYR A 432 16.32 11.00 -12.22
CA TYR A 432 15.60 9.81 -11.78
C TYR A 432 14.19 10.15 -11.35
N VAL A 433 13.29 9.16 -11.40
CA VAL A 433 11.95 9.30 -10.82
C VAL A 433 11.94 8.63 -9.47
N GLY A 434 11.37 9.28 -8.46
CA GLY A 434 11.32 8.70 -7.11
C GLY A 434 10.30 9.36 -6.21
N LEU A 435 10.24 8.85 -4.98
CA LEU A 435 9.45 9.41 -3.87
C LEU A 435 10.32 9.43 -2.62
N THR A 436 10.10 10.37 -1.72
CA THR A 436 10.77 10.40 -0.42
C THR A 436 9.93 9.64 0.62
N ILE A 437 10.62 8.94 1.53
CA ILE A 437 10.03 8.14 2.61
C ILE A 437 10.71 8.53 3.92
N ASP A 438 10.02 9.37 4.69
CA ASP A 438 10.46 9.84 6.02
C ASP A 438 10.73 8.67 7.00
N ALA A 439 9.88 7.65 6.99
CA ALA A 439 9.95 6.50 7.92
C ALA A 439 11.20 5.63 7.80
N SER A 440 11.85 5.70 6.64
CA SER A 440 13.02 4.88 6.32
C SER A 440 14.27 5.74 6.19
N GLY A 441 14.17 7.05 6.46
CA GLY A 441 15.30 7.95 6.53
C GLY A 441 16.11 7.69 7.79
N ALA A 442 17.40 7.44 7.62
CA ALA A 442 18.35 7.33 8.71
C ALA A 442 19.43 8.41 8.55
N CYS A 443 19.85 8.99 9.67
CA CYS A 443 20.96 9.92 9.75
C CYS A 443 21.78 9.59 11.00
N GLY A 444 22.73 8.67 10.85
CA GLY A 444 23.57 8.18 11.95
C GLY A 444 24.93 8.86 12.06
N ALA A 445 25.53 8.80 13.25
CA ALA A 445 26.93 9.13 13.52
C ALA A 445 27.36 10.53 13.01
N ALA A 446 28.11 10.62 11.91
CA ALA A 446 28.57 11.87 11.31
C ALA A 446 27.51 12.59 10.47
N CYS A 447 26.40 11.92 10.10
CA CYS A 447 25.36 12.52 9.26
C CYS A 447 24.70 13.78 9.87
N PRO A 448 24.39 13.85 11.18
CA PRO A 448 23.86 15.07 11.80
C PRO A 448 24.77 16.30 11.65
N ILE A 449 26.09 16.10 11.45
CA ILE A 449 27.03 17.18 11.14
C ILE A 449 26.75 17.72 9.74
N MET A 450 26.63 16.85 8.73
CA MET A 450 26.28 17.26 7.37
C MET A 450 24.90 17.94 7.33
N LEU A 451 23.92 17.40 8.05
CA LEU A 451 22.57 17.97 8.20
C LEU A 451 22.59 19.40 8.76
N ALA A 452 23.45 19.69 9.73
CA ALA A 452 23.55 21.03 10.33
C ALA A 452 23.88 22.13 9.30
N GLY A 453 24.47 21.76 8.16
CA GLY A 453 24.78 22.65 7.04
C GLY A 453 23.58 23.33 6.37
N GLY A 454 22.37 22.74 6.44
CA GLY A 454 21.21 23.24 5.70
C GLY A 454 20.61 24.55 6.23
N ILE A 455 19.95 25.29 5.34
CA ILE A 455 19.20 26.52 5.70
C ILE A 455 17.94 26.15 6.48
N ARG A 456 17.01 25.42 5.86
CA ARG A 456 15.94 24.69 6.55
C ARG A 456 16.38 23.25 6.75
N ARG A 457 16.18 22.71 7.95
CA ARG A 457 16.65 21.39 8.38
C ARG A 457 15.46 20.60 8.94
N LEU A 458 14.96 19.65 8.16
CA LEU A 458 13.75 18.89 8.49
C LEU A 458 14.09 17.43 8.79
N VAL A 459 13.60 16.94 9.92
CA VAL A 459 13.71 15.53 10.30
C VAL A 459 12.33 15.15 10.77
N GLY A 460 11.62 14.36 9.96
CA GLY A 460 10.27 13.98 10.33
C GLY A 460 10.27 13.04 11.54
N PRO A 461 9.13 12.91 12.21
CA PRO A 461 9.02 12.20 13.50
C PRO A 461 9.32 10.71 13.42
N ARG A 462 9.41 10.12 12.21
CA ARG A 462 9.72 8.70 11.99
C ARG A 462 11.10 8.48 11.36
N ALA A 463 11.84 9.55 11.06
CA ALA A 463 13.22 9.42 10.64
C ALA A 463 14.11 9.11 11.85
N GLN A 464 15.08 8.22 11.67
CA GLN A 464 16.03 7.86 12.71
C GLN A 464 17.23 8.77 12.65
N LEU A 465 17.56 9.43 13.76
CA LEU A 465 18.72 10.29 13.85
C LEU A 465 19.49 9.89 15.10
N THR A 466 20.67 9.34 14.90
CA THR A 466 21.46 8.78 15.99
C THR A 466 22.82 9.43 16.11
N VAL A 467 23.28 9.63 17.34
CA VAL A 467 24.57 10.20 17.66
C VAL A 467 25.38 9.30 18.59
N HIS A 468 26.70 9.41 18.50
CA HIS A 468 27.65 8.81 19.44
C HIS A 468 28.94 9.63 19.46
N SER A 469 29.87 9.30 20.36
CA SER A 469 31.14 9.99 20.50
C SER A 469 32.04 9.78 19.28
N MET A 470 32.48 10.85 18.63
CA MET A 470 33.37 10.77 17.47
C MET A 470 34.61 11.65 17.68
N GLY A 471 35.69 11.38 16.95
CA GLY A 471 36.89 12.21 16.98
C GLY A 471 36.65 13.64 16.46
N LEU A 472 37.67 14.50 16.60
CA LEU A 472 37.69 15.88 16.11
C LEU A 472 36.67 16.84 16.77
N GLU A 473 36.31 16.58 18.04
CA GLU A 473 35.27 17.32 18.75
C GLU A 473 35.40 18.84 18.66
N GLN A 474 36.62 19.38 18.73
CA GLN A 474 36.80 20.82 18.71
C GLN A 474 36.54 21.45 17.33
N ARG A 475 36.79 20.69 16.26
CA ARG A 475 36.40 21.07 14.90
C ARG A 475 34.89 20.99 14.74
N VAL A 476 34.27 19.92 15.26
CA VAL A 476 32.81 19.75 15.25
C VAL A 476 32.12 20.87 16.04
N LYS A 477 32.63 21.22 17.23
CA LYS A 477 32.12 22.33 18.05
C LYS A 477 32.13 23.65 17.30
N THR A 478 33.27 23.96 16.67
CA THR A 478 33.44 25.17 15.86
C THR A 478 32.44 25.20 14.72
N TYR A 479 32.36 24.11 13.96
CA TYR A 479 31.44 23.98 12.84
C TYR A 479 29.96 24.11 13.26
N LEU A 480 29.53 23.40 14.32
CA LEU A 480 28.14 23.47 14.78
C LEU A 480 27.76 24.90 15.19
N ARG A 481 28.68 25.63 15.84
CA ARG A 481 28.48 27.05 16.15
C ARG A 481 28.35 27.89 14.86
N ASP A 482 29.22 27.68 13.87
CA ASP A 482 29.14 28.37 12.58
C ASP A 482 27.80 28.10 11.87
N MET A 483 27.21 26.92 12.10
CA MET A 483 25.89 26.51 11.57
C MET A 483 24.70 26.88 12.48
N ALA A 484 24.92 27.70 13.50
CA ALA A 484 23.92 28.10 14.50
C ALA A 484 23.24 26.91 15.21
N VAL A 485 23.99 25.82 15.45
CA VAL A 485 23.56 24.68 16.26
C VAL A 485 24.16 24.82 17.67
N GLY A 486 23.31 24.69 18.68
CA GLY A 486 23.66 24.83 20.07
C GLY A 486 24.61 23.73 20.59
N PRO A 487 25.36 24.00 21.67
CA PRO A 487 26.36 23.06 22.20
C PRO A 487 25.75 21.76 22.76
N GLY A 488 24.43 21.72 22.99
CA GLY A 488 23.71 20.55 23.47
C GLY A 488 23.80 19.34 22.54
N LEU A 489 23.96 19.54 21.23
CA LEU A 489 24.16 18.43 20.29
C LEU A 489 25.50 17.72 20.54
N LEU A 490 26.59 18.48 20.68
CA LEU A 490 27.90 17.92 20.98
C LEU A 490 27.92 17.23 22.35
N ALA A 491 27.21 17.77 23.34
CA ALA A 491 27.03 17.12 24.64
C ALA A 491 26.29 15.77 24.50
N ALA A 492 25.25 15.70 23.67
CA ALA A 492 24.53 14.45 23.38
C ALA A 492 25.44 13.42 22.68
N MET A 493 26.29 13.86 21.74
CA MET A 493 27.29 13.00 21.08
C MET A 493 28.29 12.43 22.09
N ARG A 494 28.82 13.26 22.99
CA ARG A 494 29.76 12.84 24.05
C ARG A 494 29.17 11.86 25.07
N SER A 495 27.87 11.99 25.33
CA SER A 495 27.20 11.19 26.38
C SER A 495 27.14 9.69 26.10
N VAL A 496 27.48 9.26 24.88
CA VAL A 496 27.39 7.86 24.47
C VAL A 496 28.66 7.41 23.75
N PRO A 497 29.47 6.51 24.34
CA PRO A 497 30.66 5.97 23.70
C PRO A 497 30.30 5.03 22.54
N ALA A 498 31.07 5.08 21.45
CA ALA A 498 30.95 4.09 20.37
C ALA A 498 31.24 2.67 20.90
N PRO A 499 30.49 1.62 20.48
CA PRO A 499 29.55 1.57 19.35
C PRO A 499 28.09 1.85 19.74
N ARG A 500 27.80 2.33 20.94
CA ARG A 500 26.42 2.65 21.34
C ARG A 500 25.94 3.88 20.59
N HIS A 501 24.65 3.95 20.31
CA HIS A 501 24.02 5.07 19.62
C HIS A 501 22.89 5.63 20.47
N ARG A 502 22.75 6.95 20.48
CA ARG A 502 21.61 7.65 21.07
C ARG A 502 20.73 8.18 19.97
N GLN A 503 19.48 7.74 19.93
CA GLN A 503 18.44 8.38 19.13
C GLN A 503 18.19 9.79 19.69
N LEU A 504 18.11 10.78 18.81
CA LEU A 504 17.69 12.13 19.17
C LEU A 504 16.18 12.27 18.97
N GLU A 505 15.52 12.76 20.02
CA GLU A 505 14.09 13.07 19.98
C GLU A 505 13.85 14.38 19.21
N PRO A 506 12.72 14.53 18.49
CA PRO A 506 12.40 15.74 17.72
C PRO A 506 12.49 17.04 18.52
N GLU A 507 11.95 17.06 19.75
CA GLU A 507 12.01 18.24 20.62
C GLU A 507 13.43 18.61 21.01
N MET A 508 14.30 17.62 21.25
CA MET A 508 15.70 17.85 21.56
C MET A 508 16.43 18.43 20.35
N MET A 509 16.18 17.89 19.15
CA MET A 509 16.78 18.40 17.90
C MET A 509 16.39 19.85 17.65
N LEU A 510 15.12 20.21 17.86
CA LEU A 510 14.64 21.58 17.74
C LEU A 510 15.26 22.49 18.81
N LYS A 511 15.28 22.04 20.07
CA LYS A 511 15.84 22.79 21.20
C LYS A 511 17.31 23.14 21.03
N VAL A 512 18.11 22.22 20.48
CA VAL A 512 19.53 22.47 20.19
C VAL A 512 19.75 23.13 18.84
N GLY A 513 18.69 23.43 18.08
CA GLY A 513 18.77 24.06 16.76
C GLY A 513 19.36 23.15 15.68
N LEU A 514 19.37 21.83 15.85
CA LEU A 514 19.77 20.90 14.80
C LEU A 514 18.71 20.86 13.68
N THR A 515 17.43 20.85 14.05
CA THR A 515 16.33 21.08 13.10
C THR A 515 15.86 22.54 13.18
N THR A 516 15.26 23.03 12.10
CA THR A 516 14.63 24.36 12.07
C THR A 516 13.12 24.29 12.29
N GLY A 517 12.56 23.10 12.38
CA GLY A 517 11.13 22.83 12.56
C GLY A 517 10.87 21.35 12.85
N LEU A 518 9.59 20.99 12.95
CA LEU A 518 9.11 19.62 13.22
C LEU A 518 8.47 18.97 11.98
N GLU A 519 8.47 19.69 10.87
CA GLU A 519 7.97 19.22 9.58
C GLU A 519 8.86 18.11 9.03
N SER A 520 8.29 17.28 8.16
CA SER A 520 9.00 16.21 7.48
C SER A 520 9.51 16.67 6.10
N VAL A 521 10.23 15.78 5.41
CA VAL A 521 10.69 15.98 4.03
C VAL A 521 9.57 16.39 3.05
N ASP A 522 8.30 16.09 3.35
CA ASP A 522 7.14 16.42 2.52
C ASP A 522 7.00 17.93 2.27
N GLU A 523 7.49 18.76 3.17
CA GLU A 523 7.52 20.21 3.00
C GLU A 523 8.42 20.64 1.82
N PHE A 524 9.35 19.77 1.41
CA PHE A 524 10.27 19.99 0.29
C PHE A 524 9.95 19.16 -0.95
N THR A 525 9.34 17.98 -0.78
CA THR A 525 9.17 17.02 -1.88
C THR A 525 7.74 16.52 -2.05
N GLY A 526 6.80 17.01 -1.23
CA GLY A 526 5.41 16.59 -1.26
C GLY A 526 4.74 16.93 -2.60
N PRO A 527 3.86 16.07 -3.12
CA PRO A 527 3.28 16.25 -4.45
C PRO A 527 2.27 17.41 -4.51
N THR A 528 1.98 18.08 -3.40
CA THR A 528 1.10 19.26 -3.36
C THR A 528 1.86 20.58 -3.29
N ILE A 529 3.16 20.57 -2.99
CA ILE A 529 3.91 21.82 -2.77
C ILE A 529 3.99 22.68 -4.04
N CYS A 530 3.99 22.05 -5.22
CA CYS A 530 4.02 22.76 -6.49
C CYS A 530 2.71 23.46 -6.85
N LYS A 531 1.68 23.35 -6.01
CA LYS A 531 0.43 24.12 -6.09
C LYS A 531 0.41 25.33 -5.16
N SER A 532 1.42 25.53 -4.31
CA SER A 532 1.46 26.68 -3.41
C SER A 532 1.75 27.98 -4.16
N GLN A 533 1.38 29.11 -3.55
CA GLN A 533 1.74 30.44 -4.02
C GLN A 533 2.54 31.18 -2.92
N PRO A 534 3.79 31.58 -3.19
CA PRO A 534 4.55 31.36 -4.43
C PRO A 534 4.89 29.87 -4.66
N MET A 535 5.05 29.49 -5.93
CA MET A 535 5.45 28.13 -6.28
C MET A 535 6.92 27.92 -5.87
N PRO A 536 7.26 26.79 -5.21
CA PRO A 536 8.63 26.51 -4.80
C PRO A 536 9.58 26.41 -6.00
N GLY A 537 10.80 26.90 -5.87
CA GLY A 537 11.79 26.92 -6.96
C GLY A 537 12.28 25.55 -7.40
N ASN A 538 11.97 24.49 -6.65
CA ASN A 538 12.25 23.11 -7.02
C ASN A 538 11.12 22.45 -7.82
N CYS A 539 10.02 23.14 -8.09
CA CYS A 539 8.95 22.69 -8.97
C CYS A 539 9.21 23.13 -10.41
N ARG A 540 9.31 22.17 -11.34
CA ARG A 540 9.58 22.47 -12.76
C ARG A 540 8.26 22.55 -13.53
N VAL A 541 8.04 23.61 -14.29
CA VAL A 541 6.98 23.65 -15.31
C VAL A 541 7.51 22.97 -16.56
N VAL A 542 6.96 21.81 -16.90
CA VAL A 542 7.29 21.12 -18.16
C VAL A 542 6.53 21.84 -19.29
N SER A 543 7.24 22.33 -20.30
CA SER A 543 6.59 22.99 -21.44
C SER A 543 5.85 21.98 -22.31
N THR A 544 4.78 22.42 -22.96
CA THR A 544 3.87 21.59 -23.79
C THR A 544 4.54 20.91 -24.99
N SER A 545 5.78 21.29 -25.32
CA SER A 545 6.59 20.64 -26.36
C SER A 545 7.17 19.27 -25.95
N GLU A 546 7.38 19.02 -24.66
CA GLU A 546 7.90 17.73 -24.16
C GLU A 546 6.79 16.66 -24.04
N VAL A 547 5.53 17.08 -23.89
CA VAL A 547 4.35 16.18 -23.74
C VAL A 547 3.94 15.51 -25.06
N GLN A 548 4.26 16.11 -26.22
CA GLN A 548 3.91 15.53 -27.53
C GLN A 548 4.75 14.31 -27.93
N ALA A 549 5.85 14.02 -27.24
CA ALA A 549 6.63 12.79 -27.43
C ALA A 549 6.01 11.56 -26.73
N GLU A 550 4.99 11.76 -25.86
CA GLU A 550 4.37 10.69 -25.04
C GLU A 550 2.95 10.32 -25.48
N ALA A 551 2.59 10.52 -26.75
CA ALA A 551 1.33 9.95 -27.27
C ALA A 551 1.44 8.42 -27.32
N PRO A 552 0.49 7.65 -26.74
CA PRO A 552 0.49 6.21 -26.85
C PRO A 552 0.23 5.81 -28.32
N VAL A 553 1.02 4.86 -28.81
CA VAL A 553 0.72 4.12 -30.04
C VAL A 553 -0.66 3.50 -29.86
N LYS A 554 -1.57 3.86 -30.76
CA LYS A 554 -2.94 3.32 -30.82
C LYS A 554 -2.87 1.79 -30.86
N LEU A 555 -3.58 1.14 -29.94
CA LEU A 555 -4.10 -0.22 -30.09
C LEU A 555 -5.63 -0.14 -30.06
#